data_AF-A0A2A6BNJ1-F1
#
_entry.id   AF-A0A2A6BNJ1-F1
#
_cell.length_a   1.000
_cell.length_b   1.000
_cell.length_c   1.000
_cell.angle_alpha   90.00
_cell.angle_beta   90.00
_cell.angle_gamma   90.00
#
_symmetry.space_group_name_H-M   'P 1'
#
loop_
_entity.id
_entity.type
_entity.pdbx_description
1 polymer ?
#
loop_
_entity_poly.entity_id
_entity_poly.type
_entity_poly.pdbx_seq_one_letter_code
_entity_poly.pdbx_strand_id
1 'polypeptide(L)'
;MNSFLLFVLLSSIAVVIHSKGQGRAAGYPPSIRGFPVPVKDEYMAIIAMKDTEEKYKKMKEWGVKNGKDAQVIVDDFFKKMERNKKKEEKKNNEPKKDPKKETKKDPKKDSKKA
;
A
#
# COMPACT_ATOMS: atom_id res chain seq x y z
N MET A 1 -42.82 -34.79 -11.50
CA MET A 1 -42.78 -33.67 -10.54
C MET A 1 -41.84 -34.08 -9.42
N ASN A 2 -40.55 -33.75 -9.56
CA ASN A 2 -39.53 -34.14 -8.59
C ASN A 2 -39.00 -32.91 -7.85
N SER A 3 -39.55 -32.77 -6.65
CA SER A 3 -38.88 -32.37 -5.41
C SER A 3 -37.99 -31.13 -5.43
N PHE A 4 -38.65 -30.01 -5.18
CA PHE A 4 -38.12 -28.77 -4.62
C PHE A 4 -37.65 -28.99 -3.17
N LEU A 5 -36.61 -29.80 -2.94
CA LEU A 5 -36.19 -30.15 -1.57
C LEU A 5 -34.72 -30.55 -1.46
N LEU A 6 -33.83 -29.75 -2.06
CA LEU A 6 -32.39 -29.83 -1.76
C LEU A 6 -31.77 -28.44 -1.51
N PHE A 7 -32.58 -27.52 -0.98
CA PHE A 7 -32.15 -26.18 -0.53
C PHE A 7 -31.64 -26.16 0.93
N VAL A 8 -31.48 -27.32 1.59
CA VAL A 8 -31.27 -27.43 3.05
C VAL A 8 -29.85 -27.89 3.43
N LEU A 9 -29.00 -28.28 2.47
CA LEU A 9 -27.65 -28.81 2.73
C LEU A 9 -26.50 -27.80 2.56
N LEU A 10 -26.81 -26.50 2.49
CA LEU A 10 -25.81 -25.42 2.61
C LEU A 10 -25.65 -24.91 4.06
N SER A 11 -26.34 -25.57 5.01
CA SER A 11 -26.39 -25.20 6.44
C SER A 11 -25.25 -25.81 7.27
N SER A 12 -24.31 -26.52 6.66
CA SER A 12 -23.18 -27.16 7.35
C SER A 12 -21.93 -26.29 7.31
N ILE A 13 -21.92 -25.29 8.18
CA ILE A 13 -20.83 -25.00 9.12
C ILE A 13 -19.45 -25.48 8.66
N ALA A 14 -18.79 -24.66 7.83
CA ALA A 14 -17.34 -24.59 7.80
C ALA A 14 -16.97 -23.15 8.18
N VAL A 15 -17.18 -22.82 9.46
CA VAL A 15 -16.52 -21.68 10.08
C VAL A 15 -15.02 -22.01 10.04
N VAL A 16 -14.37 -21.59 8.96
CA VAL A 16 -12.92 -21.57 8.83
C VAL A 16 -12.42 -20.54 9.85
N ILE A 17 -12.24 -20.99 11.10
CA ILE A 17 -11.46 -20.27 12.10
C ILE A 17 -10.02 -20.33 11.60
N HIS A 18 -9.68 -19.39 10.73
CA HIS A 18 -8.30 -19.14 10.33
C HIS A 18 -7.61 -18.52 11.54
N SER A 19 -7.16 -19.37 12.48
CA SER A 19 -6.25 -18.99 13.57
C SER A 19 -4.91 -18.55 12.98
N LYS A 20 -4.86 -17.31 12.47
CA LYS A 20 -3.61 -16.59 12.21
C LYS A 20 -3.12 -15.95 13.50
N GLY A 21 -2.76 -16.80 14.47
CA GLY A 21 -2.03 -16.42 15.68
C GLY A 21 -0.52 -16.40 15.45
N GLN A 22 -0.04 -15.83 14.33
CA GLN A 22 1.38 -15.80 14.00
C GLN A 22 1.85 -14.36 13.74
N GLY A 23 2.45 -13.76 14.77
CA GLY A 23 3.58 -12.83 14.61
C GLY A 23 3.39 -11.50 13.85
N ARG A 24 2.24 -10.82 13.89
CA ARG A 24 2.00 -9.56 13.14
C ARG A 24 2.75 -8.31 13.67
N ALA A 25 3.69 -8.44 14.61
CA ALA A 25 4.34 -7.27 15.22
C ALA A 25 5.53 -6.70 14.42
N ALA A 26 6.04 -7.37 13.37
CA ALA A 26 7.34 -7.00 12.78
C ALA A 26 7.31 -6.15 11.49
N GLY A 27 6.14 -5.79 10.93
CA GLY A 27 6.05 -5.34 9.52
C GLY A 27 5.42 -3.97 9.22
N TYR A 28 5.06 -3.16 10.22
CA TYR A 28 4.31 -1.94 9.94
C TYR A 28 5.21 -0.77 9.48
N PRO A 29 4.85 -0.05 8.40
CA PRO A 29 5.56 1.10 7.93
C PRO A 29 5.53 2.20 8.99
N PRO A 30 6.59 3.02 9.05
CA PRO A 30 6.73 4.05 10.08
C PRO A 30 5.54 5.00 10.13
N SER A 31 4.88 5.26 8.99
CA SER A 31 3.72 6.14 8.88
C SER A 31 2.52 5.71 9.73
N ILE A 32 2.35 4.41 10.02
CA ILE A 32 1.18 3.91 10.78
C ILE A 32 1.55 3.39 12.17
N ARG A 33 2.81 3.48 12.62
CA ARG A 33 3.24 2.83 13.89
C ARG A 33 2.49 3.34 15.12
N GLY A 34 2.13 4.63 15.12
CA GLY A 34 1.38 5.28 16.20
C GLY A 34 -0.09 4.86 16.30
N PHE A 35 -0.63 4.17 15.28
CA PHE A 35 -2.01 3.71 15.30
C PHE A 35 -2.18 2.41 16.08
N PRO A 36 -3.36 2.16 16.64
CA PRO A 36 -3.66 0.89 17.30
C PRO A 36 -3.59 -0.27 16.30
N VAL A 37 -3.27 -1.47 16.80
CA VAL A 37 -3.05 -2.68 15.97
C VAL A 37 -4.19 -2.96 14.97
N PRO A 38 -5.49 -2.87 15.35
CA PRO A 38 -6.58 -3.10 14.41
C PRO A 38 -6.55 -2.14 13.21
N VAL A 39 -6.21 -0.88 13.45
CA VAL A 39 -6.14 0.16 12.40
C VAL A 39 -4.96 -0.08 11.46
N LYS A 40 -3.83 -0.54 12.01
CA LYS A 40 -2.66 -0.94 11.23
C LYS A 40 -2.95 -2.15 10.35
N ASP A 41 -3.71 -3.11 10.88
CA ASP A 41 -4.11 -4.31 10.15
C ASP A 41 -5.09 -4.02 9.01
N GLU A 42 -6.04 -3.11 9.23
CA GLU A 42 -6.92 -2.60 8.17
C GLU A 42 -6.10 -1.94 7.05
N TYR A 43 -5.17 -1.04 7.39
CA TYR A 43 -4.30 -0.41 6.39
C TYR A 43 -3.47 -1.43 5.61
N MET A 44 -2.89 -2.43 6.28
CA MET A 44 -2.13 -3.49 5.63
C MET A 44 -2.99 -4.32 4.68
N ALA A 45 -4.21 -4.65 5.08
CA ALA A 45 -5.15 -5.37 4.23
C ALA A 45 -5.45 -4.58 2.95
N ILE A 46 -5.65 -3.26 3.06
CA ILE A 46 -5.90 -2.36 1.92
C ILE A 46 -4.67 -2.30 1.01
N ILE A 47 -3.45 -2.15 1.58
CA ILE A 47 -2.21 -2.10 0.79
C ILE A 47 -1.95 -3.43 0.06
N ALA A 48 -2.33 -4.56 0.62
CA ALA A 48 -2.19 -5.88 0.00
C ALA A 48 -3.19 -6.14 -1.15
N MET A 49 -4.18 -5.26 -1.35
CA MET A 49 -5.15 -5.41 -2.44
C MET A 49 -4.49 -5.22 -3.80
N LYS A 50 -4.84 -6.13 -4.73
CA LYS A 50 -4.44 -6.09 -6.13
C LYS A 50 -5.32 -5.15 -6.95
N ASP A 51 -6.62 -5.12 -6.65
CA ASP A 51 -7.55 -4.22 -7.32
C ASP A 51 -7.27 -2.78 -6.92
N THR A 52 -6.99 -1.93 -7.91
CA THR A 52 -6.49 -0.58 -7.65
C THR A 52 -7.64 0.38 -7.32
N GLU A 53 -8.81 0.21 -7.93
CA GLU A 53 -9.97 1.09 -7.70
C GLU A 53 -10.59 0.85 -6.32
N GLU A 54 -10.84 -0.42 -5.95
CA GLU A 54 -11.36 -0.80 -4.65
C GLU A 54 -10.35 -0.46 -3.54
N LYS A 55 -9.05 -0.63 -3.81
CA LYS A 55 -7.98 -0.19 -2.90
C LYS A 55 -8.02 1.31 -2.64
N TYR A 56 -8.21 2.13 -3.67
CA TYR A 56 -8.32 3.58 -3.49
C TYR A 56 -9.55 3.96 -2.67
N LYS A 57 -10.69 3.33 -2.97
CA LYS A 57 -11.93 3.57 -2.23
C LYS A 57 -11.78 3.21 -0.74
N LYS A 58 -11.28 2.00 -0.45
CA LYS A 58 -11.05 1.53 0.91
C LYS A 58 -9.98 2.35 1.63
N MET A 59 -8.93 2.78 0.94
CA MET A 59 -7.90 3.65 1.51
C MET A 59 -8.49 5.02 1.91
N LYS A 60 -9.32 5.61 1.06
CA LYS A 60 -10.02 6.87 1.36
C LYS A 60 -10.98 6.73 2.54
N GLU A 61 -11.78 5.66 2.54
CA GLU A 61 -12.70 5.36 3.64
C GLU A 61 -11.96 5.15 4.96
N TRP A 62 -10.85 4.41 4.92
CA TRP A 62 -9.97 4.21 6.07
C TRP A 62 -9.42 5.52 6.63
N GLY A 63 -9.02 6.45 5.77
CA GLY A 63 -8.58 7.80 6.17
C GLY A 63 -9.67 8.56 6.89
N VAL A 64 -10.88 8.61 6.33
CA VAL A 64 -12.03 9.31 6.94
C VAL A 64 -12.39 8.68 8.29
N LYS A 65 -12.41 7.35 8.38
CA LYS A 65 -12.76 6.57 9.57
C LYS A 65 -11.77 6.77 10.72
N ASN A 66 -10.47 6.84 10.44
CA ASN A 66 -9.41 6.86 11.46
C ASN A 66 -8.89 8.27 11.81
N GLY A 67 -9.50 9.32 11.27
CA GLY A 67 -9.23 10.71 11.64
C GLY A 67 -8.17 11.42 10.79
N LYS A 68 -7.79 12.63 11.21
CA LYS A 68 -6.94 13.53 10.41
C LYS A 68 -5.56 12.93 10.10
N ASP A 69 -4.93 12.28 11.07
CA ASP A 69 -3.61 11.65 10.86
C ASP A 69 -3.66 10.54 9.80
N ALA A 70 -4.76 9.79 9.76
CA ALA A 70 -4.99 8.77 8.74
C ALA A 70 -5.23 9.41 7.37
N GLN A 71 -5.97 10.51 7.29
CA GLN A 71 -6.16 11.27 6.04
C GLN A 71 -4.83 11.77 5.45
N VAL A 72 -3.91 12.27 6.28
CA VAL A 72 -2.57 12.71 5.81
C VAL A 72 -1.81 11.56 5.16
N ILE A 73 -1.86 10.36 5.74
CA ILE A 73 -1.22 9.15 5.19
C ILE A 73 -1.86 8.75 3.87
N VAL A 74 -3.18 8.86 3.78
CA VAL A 74 -3.95 8.57 2.57
C VAL A 74 -3.57 9.55 1.45
N ASP A 75 -3.52 10.85 1.73
CA ASP A 75 -3.14 11.87 0.76
C ASP A 75 -1.71 11.66 0.25
N ASP A 76 -0.76 11.36 1.14
CA ASP A 76 0.62 11.04 0.74
C ASP A 76 0.70 9.78 -0.13
N PHE A 77 -0.13 8.78 0.15
CA PHE A 77 -0.23 7.57 -0.66
C PHE A 77 -0.73 7.87 -2.08
N PHE A 78 -1.81 8.64 -2.22
CA PHE A 78 -2.34 9.08 -3.52
C PHE A 78 -1.33 9.94 -4.28
N LYS A 79 -0.67 10.88 -3.60
CA LYS A 79 0.36 11.74 -4.18
C LYS A 79 1.56 10.93 -4.68
N LYS A 80 1.96 9.88 -3.95
CA LYS A 80 3.02 8.97 -4.38
C LYS A 80 2.63 8.15 -5.62
N MET A 81 1.39 7.66 -5.68
CA MET A 81 0.85 6.96 -6.86
C MET A 81 0.83 7.87 -8.08
N GLU A 82 0.37 9.12 -7.95
CA GLU A 82 0.34 10.08 -9.05
C GLU A 82 1.76 10.43 -9.54
N ARG A 83 2.69 10.67 -8.61
CA ARG A 83 4.11 10.93 -8.95
C ARG A 83 4.76 9.74 -9.67
N ASN A 84 4.40 8.50 -9.30
CA ASN A 84 4.91 7.32 -10.00
C ASN A 84 4.36 7.23 -11.43
N LYS A 85 3.06 7.50 -11.64
CA LYS A 85 2.49 7.62 -13.00
C LYS A 85 3.23 8.68 -13.83
N LYS A 86 3.46 9.88 -13.27
CA LYS A 86 4.21 10.96 -13.94
C LYS A 86 5.68 10.61 -14.22
N LYS A 87 6.34 9.86 -13.32
CA LYS A 87 7.73 9.40 -13.53
C LYS A 87 7.82 8.27 -14.55
N GLU A 88 6.84 7.39 -14.59
CA GLU A 88 6.75 6.33 -15.61
C GLU A 88 6.50 6.94 -16.99
N GLU A 89 5.62 7.94 -17.09
CA GLU A 89 5.40 8.70 -18.33
C GLU A 89 6.68 9.42 -18.77
N LYS A 90 7.42 10.06 -17.84
CA LYS A 90 8.70 10.70 -18.17
C LYS A 90 9.78 9.70 -18.62
N LYS A 91 9.79 8.47 -18.10
CA LYS A 91 10.70 7.40 -18.55
C LYS A 91 10.34 6.83 -19.93
N ASN A 92 9.06 6.88 -20.30
CA ASN A 92 8.58 6.42 -21.61
C ASN A 92 8.63 7.51 -22.70
N ASN A 93 8.71 8.80 -22.32
CA ASN A 93 8.83 9.93 -23.25
C ASN A 93 10.24 10.54 -23.34
N GLU A 94 11.24 10.00 -22.64
CA GLU A 94 12.63 10.32 -22.93
C GLU A 94 13.09 9.45 -24.12
N PRO A 95 13.49 10.02 -25.27
CA PRO A 95 14.18 9.23 -26.28
C PRO A 95 15.42 8.66 -25.60
N LYS A 96 15.66 7.34 -25.74
CA LYS A 96 16.92 6.69 -25.40
C LYS A 96 18.08 7.57 -25.90
N LYS A 97 18.64 8.41 -25.03
CA LYS A 97 19.97 8.98 -25.23
C LYS A 97 20.93 7.99 -24.63
N ASP A 98 21.70 7.41 -25.53
CA ASP A 98 22.67 6.36 -25.34
C ASP A 98 23.46 6.45 -24.03
N PRO A 99 23.70 5.30 -23.37
CA PRO A 99 24.67 5.21 -22.28
C PRO A 99 26.07 5.29 -22.87
N LYS A 100 26.55 6.49 -23.20
CA LYS A 100 27.96 6.68 -23.56
C LYS A 100 28.48 8.06 -23.15
N LYS A 101 29.49 8.03 -22.28
CA LYS A 101 30.32 9.15 -21.76
C LYS A 101 29.57 10.05 -20.78
N GLU A 102 30.07 10.33 -19.59
CA GLU A 102 31.44 10.73 -19.29
C GLU A 102 31.73 10.51 -17.79
N THR A 103 32.76 9.74 -17.49
CA THR A 103 33.55 9.79 -16.26
C THR A 103 34.11 11.20 -16.01
N LYS A 104 33.93 11.73 -14.79
CA LYS A 104 34.81 12.74 -14.12
C LYS A 104 34.41 12.78 -12.64
N LYS A 105 35.16 12.12 -11.73
CA LYS A 105 36.20 12.74 -10.89
C LYS A 105 35.83 14.14 -10.40
N ASP A 106 35.47 14.28 -9.12
CA ASP A 106 36.06 15.27 -8.18
C ASP A 106 35.53 15.04 -6.74
N PRO A 107 36.35 14.60 -5.78
CA PRO A 107 36.05 14.74 -4.36
C PRO A 107 36.72 16.02 -3.83
N LYS A 108 36.09 17.19 -3.99
CA LYS A 108 36.49 18.38 -3.23
C LYS A 108 35.88 18.34 -1.84
N LYS A 109 36.67 17.79 -0.93
CA LYS A 109 36.50 17.80 0.52
C LYS A 109 37.24 19.01 1.07
N ASP A 110 36.58 20.16 1.16
CA ASP A 110 37.07 21.33 1.90
C ASP A 110 35.92 22.03 2.61
N SER A 111 35.74 21.71 3.89
CA SER A 111 35.14 22.65 4.84
C SER A 111 35.58 22.28 6.26
N LYS A 112 36.78 22.74 6.61
CA LYS A 112 37.28 22.76 7.99
C LYS A 112 37.39 24.21 8.44
N LYS A 113 36.39 24.62 9.23
CA LYS A 113 36.45 25.46 10.44
C LYS A 113 37.59 26.50 10.55
N ALA A 114 37.21 27.77 10.58
CA ALA A 114 37.83 28.83 11.36
C ALA A 114 36.69 29.67 11.97
#